data_AF-A0A3L9DNI3-F1
#
_entry.id   AF-A0A3L9DNI3-F1
#
_cell.length_a   1.000
_cell.length_b   1.000
_cell.length_c   1.000
_cell.angle_alpha   90.00
_cell.angle_beta   90.00
_cell.angle_gamma   90.00
#
_symmetry.space_group_name_H-M   'P 1'
#
loop_
_entity.id
_entity.type
_entity.pdbx_description
1 polymer ?
#
loop_
_entity_poly.entity_id
_entity_poly.type
_entity_poly.pdbx_seq_one_letter_code
_entity_poly.pdbx_strand_id
1 'polypeptide(L)'
;MSNDLASLIAKELANYSKEIEEEVDKIAEDVAEETVQELKENSPKRYGKYRRSWRKKKLGTGSYVVYNVVASLTHLLEKGHLSRNGGRVAGIVHIKPAEENAIETFQKRIKELGR
;
A
#
# COMPACT_ATOMS: atom_id res chain seq x y z
N MET A 1 0.23 -48.29 4.07
CA MET A 1 1.18 -47.65 3.13
C MET A 1 0.54 -46.59 2.24
N SER A 2 -0.72 -46.73 1.79
CA SER A 2 -1.45 -45.68 1.03
C SER A 2 -1.79 -44.43 1.86
N ASN A 3 -2.19 -44.59 3.12
CA ASN A 3 -2.51 -43.46 4.02
C ASN A 3 -1.30 -42.55 4.31
N ASP A 4 -0.08 -43.07 4.21
CA ASP A 4 1.15 -42.34 4.51
C ASP A 4 1.56 -41.43 3.33
N LEU A 5 1.34 -41.88 2.10
CA LEU A 5 1.57 -41.04 0.92
C LEU A 5 0.53 -39.92 0.82
N ALA A 6 -0.74 -40.22 1.09
CA ALA A 6 -1.81 -39.21 1.06
C ALA A 6 -1.60 -38.13 2.13
N SER A 7 -1.17 -38.51 3.34
CA SER A 7 -0.88 -37.55 4.41
C SER A 7 0.35 -36.69 4.11
N LEU A 8 1.40 -37.26 3.50
CA LEU A 8 2.58 -36.53 3.04
C LEU A 8 2.22 -35.49 1.96
N ILE A 9 1.43 -35.88 0.95
CA ILE A 9 0.98 -34.95 -0.11
C ILE A 9 0.13 -33.81 0.49
N ALA A 10 -0.80 -34.13 1.38
CA ALA A 10 -1.63 -33.11 2.04
C ALA A 10 -0.78 -32.13 2.88
N LYS A 11 0.26 -32.63 3.56
CA LYS A 11 1.19 -31.81 4.32
C LYS A 11 2.00 -30.87 3.43
N GLU A 12 2.55 -31.38 2.33
CA GLU A 12 3.31 -30.54 1.40
C GLU A 12 2.43 -29.48 0.73
N LEU A 13 1.19 -29.80 0.37
CA LEU A 13 0.23 -28.81 -0.15
C LEU A 13 -0.13 -27.74 0.87
N ALA A 14 -0.24 -28.11 2.15
CA ALA A 14 -0.49 -27.15 3.24
C ALA A 14 0.73 -26.24 3.47
N ASN A 15 1.94 -26.79 3.43
CA ASN A 15 3.17 -26.01 3.52
C ASN A 15 3.29 -25.01 2.37
N TYR A 16 3.05 -25.46 1.14
CA TYR A 16 3.08 -24.62 -0.06
C TYR A 16 2.06 -23.47 0.02
N SER A 17 0.83 -23.78 0.46
CA SER A 17 -0.21 -22.75 0.67
C SER A 17 0.25 -21.68 1.67
N LYS A 18 0.88 -22.10 2.77
CA LYS A 18 1.39 -21.20 3.80
C LYS A 18 2.57 -20.35 3.30
N GLU A 19 3.47 -20.93 2.52
CA GLU A 19 4.59 -20.22 1.91
C GLU A 19 4.10 -19.10 0.98
N ILE A 20 3.11 -19.40 0.13
CA ILE A 20 2.46 -18.39 -0.72
C ILE A 20 1.82 -17.29 0.11
N GLU A 21 1.10 -17.63 1.19
CA GLU A 21 0.48 -16.62 2.07
C GLU A 21 1.52 -15.67 2.67
N GLU A 22 2.66 -16.21 3.14
CA GLU A 22 3.76 -15.42 3.68
C GLU A 22 4.42 -14.54 2.61
N GLU A 23 4.56 -15.03 1.38
CA GLU A 23 5.12 -14.26 0.26
C GLU A 23 4.18 -13.14 -0.20
N VAL A 24 2.88 -13.39 -0.29
CA VAL A 24 1.88 -12.35 -0.60
C VAL A 24 1.88 -11.26 0.48
N ASP A 25 2.00 -11.64 1.75
CA ASP A 25 2.06 -10.69 2.86
C ASP A 25 3.32 -9.81 2.81
N LYS A 26 4.47 -10.38 2.47
CA LYS A 26 5.72 -9.63 2.23
C LYS A 26 5.58 -8.67 1.06
N ILE A 27 5.04 -9.12 -0.08
CA ILE A 27 4.79 -8.28 -1.25
C ILE A 27 3.89 -7.09 -0.87
N ALA A 28 2.82 -7.33 -0.13
CA ALA A 28 1.92 -6.26 0.34
C ALA A 28 2.64 -5.27 1.26
N GLU A 29 3.50 -5.76 2.16
CA GLU A 29 4.27 -4.91 3.06
C GLU A 29 5.29 -4.02 2.35
N ASP A 30 5.99 -4.59 1.37
CA ASP A 30 7.00 -3.89 0.57
C ASP A 30 6.37 -2.81 -0.29
N VAL A 31 5.29 -3.12 -1.00
CA VAL A 31 4.55 -2.13 -1.79
C VAL A 31 4.03 -1.00 -0.90
N ALA A 32 3.52 -1.32 0.30
CA ALA A 32 3.09 -0.30 1.24
C ALA A 32 4.25 0.58 1.75
N GLU A 33 5.45 0.02 1.94
CA GLU A 33 6.64 0.80 2.32
C GLU A 33 7.10 1.72 1.19
N GLU A 34 7.18 1.19 -0.03
CA GLU A 34 7.55 1.94 -1.24
C GLU A 34 6.57 3.10 -1.46
N THR A 35 5.26 2.84 -1.32
CA THR A 35 4.22 3.88 -1.42
C THR A 35 4.41 4.96 -0.36
N VAL A 36 4.76 4.59 0.88
CA VAL A 36 5.05 5.57 1.95
C VAL A 36 6.28 6.41 1.62
N GLN A 37 7.32 5.81 1.03
CA GLN A 37 8.53 6.52 0.63
C GLN A 37 8.24 7.47 -0.54
N GLU A 38 7.56 7.00 -1.58
CA GLU A 38 7.12 7.81 -2.71
C GLU A 38 6.28 9.00 -2.24
N LEU A 39 5.29 8.76 -1.37
CA LEU A 39 4.46 9.83 -0.81
C LEU A 39 5.28 10.80 0.04
N LYS A 40 6.26 10.33 0.82
CA LYS A 40 7.18 11.23 1.54
C LYS A 40 7.96 12.10 0.55
N GLU A 41 8.39 11.59 -0.58
CA GLU A 41 9.17 12.33 -1.60
C GLU A 41 8.32 13.34 -2.35
N ASN A 42 7.19 12.89 -2.90
CA ASN A 42 6.35 13.66 -3.83
C ASN A 42 5.35 14.61 -3.14
N SER A 43 5.11 14.44 -1.83
CA SER A 43 4.13 15.27 -1.12
C SER A 43 4.53 16.76 -1.02
N PRO A 44 3.56 17.68 -1.12
CA PRO A 44 3.78 19.11 -0.96
C PRO A 44 4.51 19.49 0.34
N LYS A 45 5.47 20.40 0.23
CA LYS A 45 6.30 20.86 1.36
C LYS A 45 6.06 22.34 1.66
N ARG A 46 5.34 22.61 2.74
CA ARG A 46 5.37 23.93 3.43
C ARG A 46 6.48 23.96 4.49
N TYR A 47 6.28 23.21 5.58
CA TYR A 47 7.27 23.02 6.66
C TYR A 47 7.78 21.57 6.75
N GLY A 48 7.25 20.67 5.93
CA GLY A 48 7.65 19.26 5.89
C GLY A 48 6.92 18.32 6.86
N LYS A 49 6.11 18.83 7.80
CA LYS A 49 5.30 17.99 8.71
C LYS A 49 4.41 17.02 7.92
N TYR A 50 3.64 17.54 6.96
CA TYR A 50 2.71 16.75 6.14
C TYR A 50 3.38 15.58 5.42
N ARG A 51 4.43 15.85 4.62
CA ARG A 51 5.17 14.80 3.91
C ARG A 51 5.79 13.76 4.85
N ARG A 52 6.25 14.16 6.04
CA ARG A 52 6.85 13.23 7.03
C ARG A 52 5.81 12.40 7.78
N SER A 53 4.52 12.68 7.63
CA SER A 53 3.43 12.06 8.39
C SER A 53 2.76 10.86 7.70
N TRP A 54 3.28 10.41 6.55
CA TRP A 54 2.85 9.15 5.91
C TRP A 54 3.32 7.93 6.68
N ARG A 55 2.39 6.99 6.92
CA ARG A 55 2.60 5.75 7.67
C ARG A 55 1.83 4.61 6.99
N LYS A 56 2.27 3.38 7.21
CA LYS A 56 1.53 2.16 6.87
C LYS A 56 1.03 1.49 8.14
N LYS A 57 -0.11 0.78 8.03
CA LYS A 57 -0.67 -0.06 9.09
C LYS A 57 -1.14 -1.37 8.48
N LYS A 58 -0.77 -2.49 9.11
CA LYS A 58 -1.29 -3.81 8.77
C LYS A 58 -2.72 -3.95 9.31
N LEU A 59 -3.65 -4.38 8.44
CA LEU A 59 -5.02 -4.72 8.83
C LEU A 59 -5.24 -6.23 8.94
N GLY A 60 -4.49 -7.01 8.17
CA GLY A 60 -4.53 -8.48 8.15
C GLY A 60 -3.45 -9.02 7.22
N THR A 61 -3.40 -10.33 7.04
CA THR A 61 -2.48 -10.98 6.10
C THR A 61 -2.73 -10.48 4.68
N GLY A 62 -1.69 -9.98 4.01
CA GLY A 62 -1.79 -9.41 2.66
C GLY A 62 -2.56 -8.08 2.59
N SER A 63 -2.91 -7.47 3.72
CA SER A 63 -3.72 -6.24 3.76
C SER A 63 -3.04 -5.14 4.57
N TYR A 64 -2.59 -4.10 3.87
CA TYR A 64 -1.95 -2.92 4.44
C TYR A 64 -2.68 -1.65 4.00
N VAL A 65 -2.74 -0.67 4.90
CA VAL A 65 -3.28 0.67 4.61
C VAL A 65 -2.20 1.71 4.79
N VAL A 66 -2.03 2.55 3.77
CA VAL A 66 -1.17 3.74 3.82
C VAL A 66 -2.03 4.95 4.16
N TYR A 67 -1.61 5.72 5.17
CA TYR A 67 -2.37 6.87 5.65
C TYR A 67 -1.46 8.02 6.09
N ASN A 68 -1.98 9.24 6.04
CA ASN A 68 -1.31 10.41 6.61
C ASN A 68 -1.86 10.70 8.01
N VAL A 69 -0.98 10.86 9.00
CA VAL A 69 -1.36 11.22 10.37
C VAL A 69 -2.03 12.61 10.42
N VAL A 70 -1.73 13.50 9.48
CA VAL A 70 -2.38 14.80 9.30
C VAL A 70 -3.52 14.69 8.28
N ALA A 71 -4.46 13.78 8.55
CA ALA A 71 -5.56 13.42 7.64
C ALA A 71 -6.44 14.61 7.19
N SER A 72 -6.50 15.70 7.97
CA SER A 72 -7.27 16.89 7.61
C SER A 72 -6.74 17.63 6.38
N LEU A 73 -5.46 17.45 6.01
CA LEU A 73 -4.86 18.15 4.88
C LEU A 73 -4.95 17.39 3.55
N THR A 74 -5.06 16.05 3.58
CA THR A 74 -4.96 15.21 2.38
C THR A 74 -6.02 15.58 1.35
N HIS A 75 -7.29 15.64 1.75
CA HIS A 75 -8.39 15.97 0.84
C HIS A 75 -8.32 17.41 0.31
N LEU A 76 -7.89 18.37 1.13
CA LEU A 76 -7.74 19.77 0.73
C LEU A 76 -6.61 19.95 -0.28
N LEU A 77 -5.51 19.22 -0.07
CA LEU A 77 -4.38 19.21 -0.99
C LEU A 77 -4.74 18.47 -2.27
N GLU A 78 -5.39 17.31 -2.22
CA GLU A 78 -5.68 16.53 -3.41
C GLU A 78 -6.78 17.18 -4.29
N LYS A 79 -7.83 17.75 -3.69
CA LYS A 79 -9.02 18.22 -4.40
C LYS A 79 -9.15 19.75 -4.48
N GLY A 80 -8.29 20.48 -3.78
CA GLY A 80 -8.43 21.92 -3.59
C GLY A 80 -9.54 22.28 -2.60
N HIS A 81 -9.68 23.57 -2.31
CA HIS A 81 -10.67 24.07 -1.35
C HIS A 81 -11.06 25.53 -1.63
N LEU A 82 -12.09 26.01 -0.94
CA LEU A 82 -12.48 27.42 -1.01
C LEU A 82 -11.48 28.30 -0.26
N SER A 83 -11.06 29.39 -0.90
CA SER A 83 -10.23 30.44 -0.31
C SER A 83 -11.06 31.33 0.60
N ARG A 84 -10.41 31.93 1.60
CA ARG A 84 -11.05 32.87 2.54
C ARG A 84 -11.65 34.10 1.86
N ASN A 85 -11.15 34.46 0.67
CA ASN A 85 -11.59 35.63 -0.10
C ASN A 85 -12.64 35.28 -1.17
N GLY A 86 -13.29 34.12 -1.10
CA GLY A 86 -14.36 33.72 -2.03
C GLY A 86 -13.89 33.08 -3.35
N GLY A 87 -12.58 32.92 -3.56
CA GLY A 87 -12.01 32.16 -4.69
C GLY A 87 -11.83 30.66 -4.39
N ARG A 88 -11.26 29.88 -5.31
CA ARG A 88 -10.81 28.49 -5.05
C ARG A 88 -9.29 28.38 -5.09
N VAL A 89 -8.75 27.56 -4.19
CA VAL A 89 -7.36 27.10 -4.22
C VAL A 89 -7.33 25.77 -4.96
N ALA A 90 -6.49 25.67 -5.98
CA ALA A 90 -6.32 24.45 -6.77
C ALA A 90 -5.74 23.32 -5.90
N GLY A 91 -6.13 22.08 -6.21
CA GLY A 91 -5.51 20.90 -5.64
C GLY A 91 -4.13 20.62 -6.24
N ILE A 92 -3.26 20.03 -5.44
CA ILE A 92 -1.98 19.44 -5.81
C ILE A 92 -2.16 17.92 -5.69
N VAL A 93 -2.50 17.29 -6.81
CA VAL A 93 -2.69 15.84 -6.92
C VAL A 93 -1.35 15.15 -6.73
N HIS A 94 -1.23 14.33 -5.68
CA HIS A 94 0.00 13.59 -5.35
C HIS A 94 -0.28 12.22 -4.73
N ILE A 95 -1.48 12.01 -4.19
CA ILE A 95 -1.86 10.71 -3.61
C ILE A 95 -2.30 9.76 -4.71
N LYS A 96 -3.10 10.24 -5.66
CA LYS A 96 -3.63 9.42 -6.75
C LYS A 96 -2.53 8.73 -7.60
N PRO A 97 -1.46 9.42 -8.04
CA PRO A 97 -0.40 8.74 -8.79
C PRO A 97 0.32 7.65 -7.99
N ALA A 98 0.55 7.88 -6.70
CA ALA A 98 1.16 6.89 -5.82
C ALA A 98 0.24 5.69 -5.57
N GLU A 99 -1.08 5.91 -5.50
CA GLU A 99 -2.08 4.84 -5.43
C GLU A 99 -2.07 4.00 -6.71
N GLU A 100 -2.08 4.63 -7.88
CA GLU A 100 -2.04 3.94 -9.17
C GLU A 100 -0.74 3.10 -9.31
N ASN A 101 0.41 3.68 -8.96
CA ASN A 101 1.70 2.98 -8.96
C ASN A 101 1.72 1.79 -7.99
N ALA A 102 1.16 1.94 -6.79
CA ALA A 102 1.07 0.87 -5.81
C ALA A 102 0.20 -0.30 -6.32
N ILE A 103 -0.94 0.00 -6.96
CA ILE A 103 -1.82 -1.01 -7.55
C ILE A 103 -1.09 -1.77 -8.65
N GLU A 104 -0.45 -1.08 -9.58
CA GLU A 104 0.30 -1.70 -10.68
C GLU A 104 1.46 -2.57 -10.17
N THR A 105 2.23 -2.05 -9.21
CA THR A 105 3.38 -2.77 -8.64
C THR A 105 2.93 -4.03 -7.91
N PHE A 106 1.85 -3.94 -7.11
CA PHE A 106 1.29 -5.08 -6.39
C PHE A 106 0.78 -6.16 -7.35
N GLN A 107 -0.01 -5.77 -8.36
CA GLN A 107 -0.52 -6.70 -9.37
C GLN A 107 0.60 -7.39 -10.14
N LYS A 108 1.65 -6.65 -10.50
CA LYS A 108 2.82 -7.19 -11.19
C LYS A 108 3.54 -8.25 -10.34
N ARG A 109 3.85 -7.95 -9.08
CA ARG A 109 4.55 -8.88 -8.17
C ARG A 109 3.73 -10.13 -7.89
N ILE A 110 2.41 -10.00 -7.69
CA ILE A 110 1.52 -11.17 -7.54
C ILE A 110 1.51 -12.03 -8.81
N LYS A 111 1.51 -11.42 -10.00
CA LYS A 111 1.54 -12.16 -11.26
C LYS A 111 2.85 -12.89 -11.48
N GLU A 112 3.96 -12.36 -10.97
CA GLU A 112 5.27 -13.01 -10.98
C GLU A 112 5.33 -14.17 -10.01
N LEU A 113 4.66 -14.07 -8.85
CA LEU A 113 4.55 -15.15 -7.87
C LEU A 113 3.78 -16.37 -8.41
N GLY A 114 2.71 -16.14 -9.18
CA GLY A 114 1.87 -17.20 -9.74
C GLY A 114 2.38 -17.85 -11.04
N ARG A 115 3.60 -17.52 -11.49
CA ARG A 115 4.23 -18.06 -12.72
C ARG A 115 5.30 -19.08 -12.38
#